data_AF-A0A5R8M693-F1
#
_entry.id   AF-A0A5R8M693-F1
#
_cell.length_a   1.000
_cell.length_b   1.000
_cell.length_c   1.000
_cell.angle_alpha   90.00
_cell.angle_beta   90.00
_cell.angle_gamma   90.00
#
_symmetry.space_group_name_H-M   'P 1'
#
loop_
_entity.id
_entity.type
_entity.pdbx_description
1 polymer ?
#
loop_
_entity_poly.entity_id
_entity_poly.type
_entity_poly.pdbx_seq_one_letter_code
_entity_poly.pdbx_strand_id
1 'polypeptide(L)'
;MYDPRQWTFVADMNYSGSVTISDIWLWFKWLYFYPGDGFVYFLVNKAASIGHFFEITYSSYGGVLSGVVSFFVWVFVLSVIGAISDAQ
;
A
#
# COMPACT_ATOMS: atom_id res chain seq x y z
N MET A 1 11.25 7.75 14.44
CA MET A 1 10.86 6.35 14.18
C MET A 1 11.12 6.10 12.70
N TYR A 2 11.92 5.09 12.35
CA TYR A 2 12.22 4.79 10.95
C TYR A 2 11.01 4.13 10.28
N ASP A 3 10.65 4.57 9.08
CA ASP A 3 9.59 3.96 8.26
C ASP A 3 10.19 2.79 7.46
N PRO A 4 9.77 1.53 7.71
CA PRO A 4 10.32 0.37 7.03
C PRO A 4 9.74 0.15 5.62
N ARG A 5 8.73 0.92 5.19
CA ARG A 5 8.10 0.73 3.87
C ARG A 5 8.96 1.32 2.75
N GLN A 6 9.21 0.50 1.73
CA GLN A 6 9.83 0.94 0.49
C GLN A 6 8.79 1.70 -0.36
N TRP A 7 8.81 3.04 -0.32
CA TRP A 7 7.86 3.88 -1.07
C TRP A 7 8.23 4.07 -2.55
N THR A 8 9.49 3.84 -2.90
CA THR A 8 9.96 3.96 -4.27
C THR A 8 9.95 2.60 -4.95
N PHE A 9 9.45 2.54 -6.19
CA PHE A 9 9.50 1.30 -6.96
C PHE A 9 10.94 0.88 -7.25
N VAL A 10 11.24 -0.40 -7.09
CA VAL A 10 12.51 -1.04 -7.44
C VAL A 10 12.18 -2.31 -8.22
N ALA A 11 12.87 -2.55 -9.33
CA ALA A 11 12.60 -3.71 -10.19
C ALA A 11 12.98 -5.04 -9.52
N ASP A 12 14.17 -5.13 -8.92
CA ASP A 12 14.63 -6.26 -8.11
C ASP A 12 14.21 -6.01 -6.64
N MET A 13 12.98 -6.41 -6.29
CA MET A 13 12.37 -6.09 -4.98
C MET A 13 12.87 -6.98 -3.86
N ASN A 14 13.38 -8.17 -4.19
CA ASN A 14 13.99 -9.05 -3.21
C ASN A 14 15.52 -8.83 -3.08
N TYR A 15 16.10 -7.91 -3.86
CA TYR A 15 17.53 -7.58 -3.89
C TYR A 15 18.42 -8.80 -4.16
N SER A 16 17.97 -9.70 -5.03
CA SER A 16 18.71 -10.91 -5.40
C SER A 16 19.82 -10.68 -6.42
N GLY A 17 19.87 -9.48 -7.02
CA GLY A 17 20.79 -9.12 -8.11
C GLY A 17 20.24 -9.46 -9.50
N SER A 18 19.02 -9.97 -9.61
CA SER A 18 18.37 -10.30 -10.89
C SER A 18 16.86 -10.11 -10.81
N VAL A 19 16.24 -9.59 -11.87
CA VAL A 19 14.77 -9.47 -11.95
C VAL A 19 14.17 -10.80 -12.40
N THR A 20 13.30 -11.36 -11.57
CA THR A 20 12.70 -12.68 -11.75
C THR A 20 11.18 -12.66 -11.54
N ILE A 21 10.52 -13.81 -11.73
CA ILE A 21 9.07 -13.91 -11.53
C ILE A 21 8.63 -13.67 -10.07
N SER A 22 9.53 -13.88 -9.09
CA SER A 22 9.23 -13.53 -7.70
C SER A 22 9.10 -12.02 -7.51
N ASP A 23 9.85 -11.23 -8.26
CA ASP A 23 9.76 -9.76 -8.21
C ASP A 23 8.43 -9.27 -8.75
N ILE A 24 7.91 -9.90 -9.81
CA ILE A 24 6.58 -9.60 -10.36
C ILE A 24 5.50 -9.71 -9.26
N TRP A 25 5.54 -10.79 -8.47
CA TRP A 25 4.61 -10.95 -7.36
C TRP A 25 4.78 -9.89 -6.27
N LEU A 26 6.02 -9.47 -6.01
CA LEU A 26 6.31 -8.37 -5.09
C LEU A 26 5.81 -7.04 -5.64
N TRP A 27 5.88 -6.78 -6.95
CA TRP A 27 5.32 -5.58 -7.57
C TRP A 27 3.81 -5.49 -7.37
N PHE A 28 3.10 -6.60 -7.60
CA PHE A 28 1.65 -6.67 -7.36
C PHE A 28 1.31 -6.38 -5.90
N LYS A 29 2.00 -7.02 -4.95
CA LYS A 29 1.81 -6.74 -3.51
C LYS A 29 2.11 -5.29 -3.17
N TRP A 30 3.24 -4.77 -3.64
CA TRP A 30 3.69 -3.41 -3.37
C TRP A 30 2.67 -2.38 -3.85
N LEU A 31 2.17 -2.55 -5.08
CA LEU A 31 1.17 -1.68 -5.70
C LEU A 31 -0.19 -1.82 -5.01
N TYR A 32 -0.64 -3.05 -4.78
CA TYR A 32 -1.90 -3.31 -4.09
C TYR A 32 -1.89 -2.62 -2.73
N PHE A 33 -0.93 -2.90 -1.86
CA PHE A 33 -0.89 -2.29 -0.51
C PHE A 33 -0.51 -0.81 -0.49
N TYR A 34 -0.24 -0.16 -1.62
CA TYR A 34 0.19 1.24 -1.67
C TYR A 34 -0.76 2.24 -0.98
N PRO A 35 -2.04 2.32 -1.38
CA PRO A 35 -2.99 3.20 -0.70
C PRO A 35 -3.26 2.80 0.76
N GLY A 36 -3.30 1.49 1.05
CA GLY A 36 -3.54 0.97 2.39
C GLY A 36 -2.43 1.33 3.38
N ASP A 37 -1.18 1.13 2.98
CA ASP A 37 -0.03 1.51 3.80
C ASP A 37 0.12 3.02 3.88
N GLY A 38 -0.32 3.78 2.87
CA GLY A 38 -0.46 5.24 2.97
C GLY A 38 -1.37 5.66 4.11
N PHE A 39 -2.49 4.95 4.30
CA PHE A 39 -3.40 5.19 5.42
C PHE A 39 -2.79 4.79 6.77
N VAL A 40 -2.10 3.64 6.85
CA VAL A 40 -1.36 3.25 8.06
C VAL A 40 -0.29 4.30 8.40
N TYR A 41 0.47 4.77 7.41
CA TYR A 41 1.46 5.84 7.58
C TYR A 41 0.82 7.11 8.15
N PHE A 42 -0.35 7.49 7.65
CA PHE A 42 -1.10 8.63 8.15
C PHE A 42 -1.52 8.44 9.62
N LEU A 43 -2.05 7.27 9.99
CA LEU A 43 -2.42 6.98 11.38
C LEU A 43 -1.22 7.01 12.33
N VAL A 44 -0.07 6.50 11.89
CA VAL A 44 1.15 6.48 12.71
C VAL A 44 1.75 7.89 12.86
N ASN A 45 1.78 8.69 11.79
CA ASN A 45 2.56 9.94 11.78
C ASN A 45 1.75 11.23 11.92
N LYS A 46 0.49 11.23 11.49
CA LYS A 46 -0.36 12.44 11.41
C LYS A 46 -1.54 12.38 12.38
N ALA A 47 -2.13 11.21 12.56
CA ALA A 47 -3.21 10.96 13.49
C ALA A 47 -2.77 10.05 14.66
N ALA A 48 -1.58 10.30 15.21
CA ALA A 48 -0.92 9.44 16.19
C ALA A 48 -1.81 9.10 17.40
N SER A 49 -2.66 10.02 17.86
CA SER A 49 -3.61 9.71 18.96
C SER A 49 -4.59 8.59 18.59
N ILE A 50 -5.09 8.58 17.35
CA ILE A 50 -5.98 7.53 16.84
C ILE A 50 -5.15 6.25 16.61
N GLY A 51 -3.96 6.40 16.01
CA GLY A 51 -3.04 5.28 15.79
C GLY A 51 -2.70 4.54 17.09
N HIS A 52 -2.32 5.26 18.14
CA HIS A 52 -2.02 4.68 19.46
C HIS A 52 -3.25 4.05 20.10
N PHE A 53 -4.44 4.65 19.97
CA PHE A 53 -5.68 4.07 20.52
C PHE A 53 -6.01 2.70 19.91
N PHE A 54 -5.77 2.53 18.61
CA PHE A 54 -5.97 1.26 17.89
C PHE A 54 -4.70 0.42 17.81
N GLU A 55 -3.63 0.78 18.54
CA GLU A 55 -2.32 0.10 18.53
C GLU A 55 -1.70 -0.06 17.13
N ILE A 56 -2.01 0.85 16.21
CA ILE A 56 -1.49 0.86 14.85
C ILE A 56 -0.03 1.34 14.87
N THR A 57 0.84 0.53 14.29
CA THR A 57 2.27 0.81 14.15
C THR A 57 2.73 0.46 12.74
N TYR A 58 4.00 0.68 12.42
CA TYR A 58 4.56 0.27 11.12
C TYR A 58 4.51 -1.25 10.88
N SER A 59 4.34 -2.07 11.92
CA SER A 59 4.09 -3.51 11.76
C SER A 59 2.75 -3.83 11.09
N SER A 60 1.84 -2.85 11.02
CA SER A 60 0.53 -2.97 10.37
C SER A 60 0.60 -2.81 8.84
N TYR A 61 1.77 -2.45 8.28
CA TYR A 61 1.98 -2.44 6.83
C TYR A 61 1.80 -3.82 6.21
N GLY A 62 1.13 -3.87 5.06
CA GLY A 62 0.75 -5.13 4.41
C GLY A 62 -0.24 -5.99 5.20
N GLY A 63 -0.70 -5.53 6.37
CA GLY A 63 -1.64 -6.24 7.24
C GLY A 63 -3.11 -6.07 6.83
N VAL A 64 -4.02 -6.59 7.66
CA VAL A 64 -5.46 -6.61 7.36
C VAL A 64 -6.03 -5.20 7.16
N LEU A 65 -5.71 -4.25 8.05
CA LEU A 65 -6.18 -2.86 7.92
C LEU A 65 -5.76 -2.25 6.59
N SER A 66 -4.48 -2.37 6.25
CA SER A 66 -3.94 -1.89 4.98
C SER A 66 -4.62 -2.57 3.79
N GLY A 67 -4.79 -3.89 3.83
CA GLY A 67 -5.43 -4.65 2.77
C GLY A 67 -6.88 -4.26 2.53
N VAL A 68 -7.66 -4.04 3.59
CA VAL A 68 -9.08 -3.63 3.50
C VAL A 68 -9.18 -2.20 2.94
N VAL A 69 -8.38 -1.27 3.46
CA VAL A 69 -8.38 0.12 2.95
C VAL A 69 -7.95 0.14 1.48
N SER A 70 -6.89 -0.59 1.15
CA SER A 70 -6.40 -0.72 -0.22
C SER A 70 -7.49 -1.24 -1.16
N PHE A 71 -8.21 -2.29 -0.79
CA PHE A 71 -9.30 -2.86 -1.57
C PHE A 71 -10.33 -1.78 -1.96
N PHE A 72 -10.85 -1.04 -0.97
CA PHE A 72 -11.84 -0.01 -1.23
C PHE A 72 -11.30 1.13 -2.09
N VAL A 73 -10.04 1.55 -1.86
CA VAL A 73 -9.41 2.60 -2.68
C VAL A 73 -9.25 2.14 -4.13
N TRP A 74 -8.78 0.91 -4.38
CA TRP A 74 -8.64 0.40 -5.75
C TRP A 74 -9.99 0.19 -6.44
N VAL A 75 -10.99 -0.34 -5.75
CA VAL A 75 -12.36 -0.44 -6.29
C VAL A 75 -12.88 0.94 -6.68
N PHE A 76 -12.71 1.94 -5.83
CA PHE A 76 -13.10 3.31 -6.13
C PHE A 76 -12.35 3.87 -7.34
N VAL A 77 -11.01 3.76 -7.38
CA VAL A 77 -10.17 4.25 -8.48
C VAL A 77 -10.57 3.60 -9.81
N LEU A 78 -10.73 2.28 -9.84
CA LEU A 78 -11.13 1.55 -11.05
C LEU A 78 -12.55 1.92 -11.50
N SER A 79 -13.47 2.14 -10.55
CA SER A 79 -14.83 2.60 -10.86
C SER A 79 -14.83 3.98 -11.51
N VAL A 80 -14.00 4.90 -10.99
CA VAL A 80 -13.84 6.25 -11.56
C VAL A 80 -13.22 6.19 -12.95
N ILE A 81 -12.18 5.37 -13.15
CA ILE A 81 -11.56 5.18 -14.46
C ILE A 81 -12.58 4.65 -15.47
N GLY A 82 -13.37 3.64 -15.10
CA GLY A 82 -14.42 3.08 -15.96
C GLY A 82 -15.50 4.11 -16.32
N ALA A 83 -15.96 4.89 -15.34
CA ALA A 83 -16.94 5.95 -15.59
C ALA A 83 -16.40 7.05 -16.53
N ILE A 84 -15.11 7.37 -16.45
CA ILE A 84 -14.47 8.32 -17.36
C ILE A 84 -14.33 7.74 -18.76
N SER A 85 -13.94 6.46 -18.89
CA SER A 85 -13.80 5.83 -20.21
C SER A 85 -15.13 5.71 -20.96
N ASP A 86 -16.23 5.52 -20.24
CA ASP A 86 -17.58 5.46 -20.84
C ASP A 86 -18.11 6.85 -21.27
N ALA A 87 -17.50 7.93 -20.76
CA ALA A 87 -17.90 9.30 -21.06
C ALA A 87 -17.19 9.90 -22.29
N GLN A 88 -16.24 9.18 -22.90
CA GLN A 88 -15.49 9.59 -24.10
C GLN A 88 -16.13 9.05 -25.39
#